data_AF-A0A6C0F227-F1
#
_entry.id   AF-A0A6C0F227-F1
#
_cell.length_a   1.000
_cell.length_b   1.000
_cell.length_c   1.000
_cell.angle_alpha   90.00
_cell.angle_beta   90.00
_cell.angle_gamma   90.00
#
_symmetry.space_group_name_H-M   'P 1'
#
loop_
_entity.id
_entity.type
_entity.pdbx_description
1 polymer ?
#
loop_
_entity_poly.entity_id
_entity_poly.type
_entity_poly.pdbx_seq_one_letter_code
_entity_poly.pdbx_strand_id
1 'polypeptide(L)' 'MEPTSIFLVRYNGRWVTIHPRPFEPERMTTDVAWLQIKEDLDTEEAYRRWFELQRRISRVLK' A
#
# COMPACT_ATOMS: atom_id res chain seq x y z
N MET A 1 5.68 7.86 -18.69
CA MET A 1 5.08 6.51 -18.59
C MET A 1 3.78 6.70 -17.85
N GLU A 2 2.66 6.48 -18.52
CA GLU A 2 1.34 6.50 -17.88
C GLU A 2 1.26 5.37 -16.84
N PRO A 3 0.68 5.60 -15.64
CA PRO A 3 0.48 4.54 -14.67
C PRO A 3 -0.50 3.50 -15.24
N THR A 4 0.00 2.28 -15.45
CA THR A 4 -0.68 1.22 -16.22
C THR A 4 -1.89 0.61 -15.50
N SER A 5 -2.05 0.84 -14.19
CA SER A 5 -3.04 0.16 -13.35
C SER A 5 -3.67 1.14 -12.35
N ILE A 6 -5.00 1.19 -12.28
CA ILE A 6 -5.74 1.96 -11.25
C ILE A 6 -6.44 0.95 -10.35
N PHE A 7 -6.20 1.02 -9.05
CA PHE A 7 -6.88 0.18 -8.08
C PHE A 7 -8.07 0.94 -7.49
N LEU A 8 -9.26 0.36 -7.61
CA LEU A 8 -10.48 0.91 -7.03
C LEU A 8 -10.86 0.09 -5.79
N VAL A 9 -10.90 0.72 -4.63
CA VAL A 9 -11.29 0.08 -3.36
C VAL A 9 -12.50 0.76 -2.74
N ARG A 10 -13.35 -0.01 -2.05
CA ARG A 10 -14.48 0.52 -1.29
C ARG A 10 -14.20 0.37 0.20
N TYR A 11 -14.20 1.48 0.93
CA TYR A 11 -13.95 1.52 2.36
C TYR A 11 -14.91 2.49 3.07
N ASN A 12 -15.55 2.04 4.15
CA ASN A 12 -16.54 2.82 4.90
C ASN A 12 -17.60 3.51 4.02
N GLY A 13 -18.10 2.80 3.01
CA GLY A 13 -19.10 3.33 2.08
C GLY A 13 -18.59 4.31 1.04
N ARG A 14 -17.30 4.69 1.09
CA ARG A 14 -16.64 5.56 0.11
C ARG A 14 -15.83 4.75 -0.89
N TRP A 15 -15.76 5.25 -2.12
CA TRP A 15 -14.87 4.72 -3.15
C TRP A 15 -13.56 5.50 -3.12
N VAL A 16 -12.45 4.78 -3.15
CA VAL A 16 -11.10 5.36 -3.16
C VAL A 16 -10.33 4.76 -4.33
N THR A 17 -9.68 5.63 -5.10
CA THR A 17 -8.79 5.26 -6.20
C THR A 17 -7.34 5.36 -5.75
N ILE A 18 -6.61 4.26 -5.91
CA ILE A 18 -5.18 4.18 -5.61
C ILE A 18 -4.44 4.13 -6.92
N HIS A 19 -3.53 5.08 -7.09
CA HIS A 19 -2.65 5.19 -8.23
C HIS A 19 -1.25 4.71 -7.83
N PRO A 20 -0.75 3.62 -8.45
CA PRO A 20 0.63 3.19 -8.30
C PRO A 20 1.59 4.32 -8.63
N ARG A 21 2.63 4.48 -7.81
CA ARG A 21 3.67 5.44 -8.11
C ARG A 21 4.55 4.90 -9.25
N PRO A 22 5.07 5.78 -10.12
CA PRO A 22 6.06 5.37 -11.11
C PRO A 22 7.24 4.68 -10.42
N PHE A 23 7.68 3.56 -11.00
CA PHE A 23 8.84 2.79 -10.54
C PHE A 23 8.70 2.12 -9.15
N GLU A 24 7.51 2.13 -8.56
CA GLU A 24 7.19 1.30 -7.40
C GLU A 24 6.44 0.03 -7.82
N PRO A 25 6.67 -1.11 -7.13
CA PRO A 25 5.84 -2.30 -7.33
C PRO A 25 4.38 -2.00 -6.99
N GLU A 26 3.45 -2.36 -7.89
CA GLU A 26 2.01 -2.11 -7.70
C GLU A 26 1.47 -2.67 -6.38
N ARG A 27 1.93 -3.86 -5.99
CA ARG A 27 1.57 -4.49 -4.71
C ARG A 27 1.97 -3.63 -3.52
N MET A 28 3.17 -3.07 -3.55
CA MET A 28 3.67 -2.22 -2.47
C MET A 28 2.84 -0.95 -2.37
N THR A 29 2.59 -0.26 -3.49
CA THR A 29 1.77 0.95 -3.46
C THR A 29 0.34 0.66 -2.97
N THR A 30 -0.25 -0.46 -3.40
CA THR A 30 -1.60 -0.85 -2.97
C THR A 30 -1.65 -1.17 -1.47
N ASP A 31 -0.70 -1.95 -0.97
CA ASP A 31 -0.65 -2.33 0.45
C ASP A 31 -0.41 -1.10 1.34
N VAL A 32 0.50 -0.20 0.94
CA VAL A 32 0.79 1.04 1.68
C VAL A 32 -0.43 1.97 1.68
N ALA A 33 -1.03 2.22 0.52
CA ALA A 33 -2.23 3.06 0.43
C ALA A 33 -3.39 2.47 1.25
N TRP A 34 -3.53 1.14 1.27
CA TRP A 34 -4.52 0.49 2.11
C TRP A 34 -4.28 0.70 3.60
N LEU A 35 -3.02 0.65 4.08
CA LEU A 35 -2.66 0.97 5.45
C LEU A 35 -3.06 2.42 5.81
N GLN A 36 -2.76 3.38 4.93
CA GLN A 36 -3.14 4.78 5.14
C GLN A 36 -4.67 4.95 5.25
N ILE A 37 -5.43 4.35 4.35
CA ILE A 37 -6.90 4.45 4.31
C ILE A 37 -7.53 3.83 5.56
N LYS A 38 -7.06 2.64 5.96
CA LYS A 38 -7.67 1.84 7.03
C LYS A 38 -7.28 2.34 8.42
N GLU A 39 -6.04 2.79 8.59
CA GLU A 39 -5.45 3.10 9.90
C GLU A 39 -5.20 4.60 10.10
N ASP A 40 -5.59 5.44 9.15
CA ASP A 40 -5.40 6.90 9.17
C ASP A 40 -3.93 7.29 9.41
N LEU A 41 -3.03 6.58 8.72
CA LEU A 41 -1.58 6.77 8.86
C LEU A 41 -1.06 7.79 7.86
N ASP A 42 -0.06 8.56 8.29
CA ASP A 42 0.76 9.32 7.37
C ASP A 42 1.53 8.38 6.42
N THR A 43 2.13 8.97 5.39
CA THR A 43 2.87 8.19 4.40
C THR A 43 4.07 7.49 5.03
N GLU A 44 4.88 8.20 5.80
CA GLU A 44 6.13 7.65 6.34
C GLU A 44 5.89 6.43 7.24
N GLU A 45 4.92 6.52 8.14
CA GLU A 45 4.53 5.46 9.06
C GLU A 45 3.93 4.25 8.33
N ALA A 46 3.12 4.47 7.29
CA ALA A 46 2.59 3.38 6.48
C ALA A 46 3.70 2.58 5.79
N TYR A 47 4.71 3.26 5.22
CA TYR A 47 5.90 2.60 4.66
C TYR A 47 6.68 1.85 5.74
N ARG A 48 6.91 2.47 6.90
CA ARG A 48 7.63 1.84 8.02
C ARG A 48 6.98 0.53 8.45
N ARG A 49 5.66 0.55 8.69
CA ARG A 49 4.88 -0.64 9.07
C ARG A 49 4.90 -1.72 8.00
N TRP A 50 4.76 -1.34 6.72
CA TRP A 50 4.80 -2.30 5.63
C TRP A 50 6.17 -3.01 5.58
N PHE A 51 7.28 -2.26 5.66
CA PHE A 51 8.62 -2.86 5.68
C PHE A 51 8.89 -3.72 6.90
N GLU A 52 8.39 -3.34 8.09
CA GLU A 52 8.45 -4.19 9.28
C GLU A 52 7.71 -5.51 9.09
N LEU A 53 6.51 -5.47 8.52
CA LEU A 53 5.74 -6.65 8.18
C LEU A 53 6.47 -7.54 7.18
N GLN A 54 6.98 -6.98 6.07
CA GLN A 54 7.73 -7.74 5.08
C GLN A 54 8.99 -8.38 5.65
N ARG A 55 9.73 -7.66 6.51
CA ARG A 55 10.90 -8.20 7.23
C ARG A 55 10.53 -9.34 8.17
N ARG A 56 9.36 -9.27 8.82
CA ARG A 56 8.87 -10.35 9.68
C ARG A 56 8.47 -11.57 8.85
N ILE A 57 7.74 -11.38 7.76
CA ILE A 57 7.32 -12.47 6.86
C ILE A 57 8.55 -13.17 6.27
N SER A 58 9.55 -12.42 5.80
CA SER A 58 10.75 -13.01 5.22
C SER A 58 11.62 -13.79 6.22
N ARG A 59 11.53 -13.46 7.52
CA ARG A 59 12.20 -14.23 8.60
C ARG A 59 11.51 -15.55 8.91
N VAL A 60 10.19 -15.64 8.75
CA VAL A 60 9.41 -16.87 9.02
C VAL A 60 9.62 -17.91 7.91
N LEU A 61 10.01 -17.49 6.71
CA LEU A 61 10.31 -18.37 5.57
C LEU A 61 11.78 -18.82 5.53
N LYS A 62 12.53 -18.71 6.64
CA LYS A 62 13.90 -19.22 6.76
C LYS A 62 13.96 -20.54 7.50
#